data_AF-A0A2E0V6P9-F1
#
_entry.id   AF-A0A2E0V6P9-F1
#
_cell.length_a   1.000
_cell.length_b   1.000
_cell.length_c   1.000
_cell.angle_alpha   90.00
_cell.angle_beta   90.00
_cell.angle_gamma   90.00
#
_symmetry.space_group_name_H-M   'P 1'
#
loop_
_entity.id
_entity.type
_entity.pdbx_description
1 polymer ?
#
loop_
_entity_poly.entity_id
_entity_poly.type
_entity_poly.pdbx_seq_one_letter_code
_entity_poly.pdbx_strand_id
1 'polypeptide(L)'
;MRTITRLPVLLGIIMPVWFPAVAETEALSAAARSAIEKSIPLLEKTTVGTSEHRGCFTCHGHAMPVLALVEAQRRGFSINERNLREQLEHTVADLTIGKERYLEGKGQGGGHTRAGYALWMLRVAGWKPEEITGVVSGYLVHDEKADHWRSTGNRPPTEFSPFTATYVALEGLAGYGTEEQRDRIIERRRKVRDWLIRTKAKETEERVFRLLALKELKAVEESARAAEELIDTQRRDGGWAQLPGEDQESDPYATGSALFALRRGGGLATENEVYRKGMRFLLDAQRDDGSWYVKSRSKPFQKYYESGYPHKKDQFISMAAGSWATLALLLALEPEEQGR
;
A
#
# COMPACT_ATOMS: atom_id res chain seq x y z
N MET A 1 -79.17 5.85 -24.24
CA MET A 1 -77.91 6.53 -23.86
C MET A 1 -77.08 5.55 -23.04
N ARG A 2 -75.94 5.09 -23.58
CA ARG A 2 -75.06 4.11 -22.91
C ARG A 2 -74.03 4.86 -22.05
N THR A 3 -74.00 4.57 -20.76
CA THR A 3 -72.99 5.02 -19.81
C THR A 3 -71.70 4.21 -19.99
N ILE A 4 -70.59 4.88 -20.26
CA ILE A 4 -69.25 4.28 -20.38
C ILE A 4 -68.51 4.55 -19.07
N THR A 5 -68.30 3.51 -18.29
CA THR A 5 -67.40 3.48 -17.13
C THR A 5 -65.95 3.40 -17.62
N ARG A 6 -65.11 4.38 -17.27
CA ARG A 6 -63.66 4.31 -17.48
C ARG A 6 -62.98 3.84 -16.18
N LEU A 7 -62.31 2.69 -16.24
CA LEU A 7 -61.36 2.23 -15.21
C LEU A 7 -60.03 2.97 -15.37
N PRO A 8 -59.33 3.36 -14.29
CA PRO A 8 -57.96 3.84 -14.39
C PRO A 8 -57.00 2.64 -14.47
N VAL A 9 -56.13 2.65 -15.49
CA VAL A 9 -55.00 1.74 -15.59
C VAL A 9 -53.87 2.32 -14.73
N LEU A 10 -53.59 1.69 -13.59
CA LEU A 10 -52.34 1.93 -12.84
C LEU A 10 -51.19 1.27 -13.60
N LEU A 11 -50.36 2.08 -14.28
CA LEU A 11 -49.02 1.65 -14.68
C LEU A 11 -48.16 1.56 -13.42
N GLY A 12 -47.98 0.34 -12.90
CA GLY A 12 -46.93 0.05 -11.94
C GLY A 12 -45.58 0.16 -12.65
N ILE A 13 -44.79 1.18 -12.29
CA ILE A 13 -43.38 1.28 -12.67
C ILE A 13 -42.64 0.22 -11.84
N ILE A 14 -42.37 -0.93 -12.43
CA ILE A 14 -41.40 -1.89 -11.88
C ILE A 14 -40.01 -1.31 -12.16
N MET A 15 -39.41 -0.69 -11.15
CA MET A 15 -37.99 -0.31 -11.22
C MET A 15 -37.13 -1.59 -11.31
N PRO A 16 -36.20 -1.69 -12.27
CA PRO A 16 -35.38 -2.87 -12.42
C PRO A 16 -34.28 -2.91 -11.34
N VAL A 17 -34.44 -3.87 -10.43
CA VAL A 17 -33.43 -4.75 -9.83
C VAL A 17 -32.03 -4.16 -9.59
N TRP A 18 -31.84 -3.49 -8.45
CA TRP A 18 -30.53 -3.13 -7.86
C TRP A 18 -29.87 -4.30 -7.07
N PHE A 19 -30.53 -5.46 -7.02
CA PHE A 19 -30.17 -6.61 -6.19
C PHE A 19 -28.87 -7.37 -6.55
N PRO A 20 -28.46 -7.58 -7.83
CA PRO A 20 -27.32 -8.44 -8.12
C PRO A 20 -25.97 -7.84 -7.72
N ALA A 21 -25.80 -6.52 -7.85
CA ALA A 21 -24.56 -5.84 -7.48
C ALA A 21 -24.33 -5.87 -5.97
N VAL A 22 -25.38 -5.62 -5.17
CA VAL A 22 -25.30 -5.66 -3.70
C VAL A 22 -24.95 -7.07 -3.22
N ALA A 23 -25.66 -8.10 -3.72
CA ALA A 23 -25.39 -9.49 -3.34
C ALA A 23 -23.97 -9.95 -3.69
N GLU A 24 -23.45 -9.57 -4.86
CA GLU A 24 -22.07 -9.91 -5.24
C GLU A 24 -21.06 -9.13 -4.39
N THR A 25 -21.34 -7.88 -3.98
CA THR A 25 -20.47 -7.13 -3.05
C THR A 25 -20.40 -7.82 -1.68
N GLU A 26 -21.54 -8.21 -1.12
CA GLU A 26 -21.59 -8.94 0.16
C GLU A 26 -20.82 -10.26 0.10
N ALA A 27 -20.97 -11.02 -0.99
CA ALA A 27 -20.22 -12.25 -1.21
C ALA A 27 -18.70 -12.00 -1.29
N LEU A 28 -18.28 -10.94 -1.99
CA LEU A 28 -16.87 -10.55 -2.05
C LEU A 28 -16.34 -10.11 -0.69
N SER A 29 -17.11 -9.38 0.10
CA SER A 29 -16.72 -8.99 1.47
C SER A 29 -16.57 -10.21 2.38
N ALA A 30 -17.46 -11.20 2.29
CA ALA A 30 -17.33 -12.44 3.05
C ALA A 30 -16.09 -13.25 2.64
N ALA A 31 -15.84 -13.38 1.34
CA ALA A 31 -14.64 -14.03 0.82
C ALA A 31 -13.36 -13.28 1.23
N ALA A 32 -13.38 -11.95 1.20
CA ALA A 32 -12.28 -11.09 1.65
C ALA A 32 -11.96 -11.33 3.13
N ARG A 33 -12.97 -11.39 4.01
CA ARG A 33 -12.77 -11.71 5.43
C ARG A 33 -12.04 -13.05 5.61
N SER A 34 -12.50 -14.11 4.94
CA SER A 34 -11.85 -15.42 5.03
C SER A 34 -10.41 -15.40 4.48
N ALA A 35 -10.17 -14.69 3.37
CA ALA A 35 -8.83 -14.56 2.80
C ALA A 35 -7.87 -13.81 3.74
N ILE A 36 -8.35 -12.74 4.40
CA ILE A 36 -7.58 -11.97 5.39
C ILE A 36 -7.23 -12.83 6.61
N GLU A 37 -8.19 -13.59 7.15
CA GLU A 37 -7.97 -14.49 8.30
C GLU A 37 -6.86 -15.50 8.04
N LYS A 38 -6.77 -16.05 6.81
CA LYS A 38 -5.67 -16.95 6.43
C LYS A 38 -4.34 -16.23 6.23
N SER A 39 -4.36 -14.97 5.82
CA SER A 39 -3.15 -14.20 5.53
C SER A 39 -2.46 -13.69 6.79
N ILE A 40 -3.22 -13.25 7.81
CA ILE A 40 -2.68 -12.64 9.04
C ILE A 40 -1.58 -13.52 9.69
N PRO A 41 -1.78 -14.82 9.95
CA PRO A 41 -0.74 -15.67 10.54
C PRO A 41 0.54 -15.76 9.71
N LEU A 42 0.43 -15.72 8.38
CA LEU A 42 1.61 -15.72 7.50
C LEU A 42 2.39 -14.41 7.60
N LEU A 43 1.69 -13.28 7.68
CA LEU A 43 2.31 -11.96 7.84
C LEU A 43 3.00 -11.84 9.21
N GLU A 44 2.39 -12.34 10.28
CA GLU A 44 3.01 -12.39 11.61
C GLU A 44 4.25 -13.27 11.62
N LYS A 45 4.18 -14.46 11.02
CA LYS A 45 5.33 -15.34 10.91
C LYS A 45 6.47 -14.70 10.13
N THR A 46 6.14 -13.96 9.07
CA THR A 46 7.10 -13.24 8.23
C THR A 46 7.87 -12.18 9.01
N THR A 47 7.20 -11.41 9.87
CA THR A 47 7.88 -10.39 10.67
C THR A 47 8.83 -11.01 11.67
N VAL A 48 8.38 -12.03 12.42
CA VAL A 48 9.22 -12.77 13.38
C VAL A 48 10.42 -13.39 12.68
N GLY A 49 10.20 -14.19 11.63
CA GLY A 49 11.28 -14.87 10.93
C GLY A 49 12.25 -13.91 10.22
N THR A 50 11.78 -12.72 9.84
CA THR A 50 12.67 -11.66 9.35
C THR A 50 13.58 -11.14 10.45
N SER A 51 13.04 -10.78 11.62
CA SER A 51 13.85 -10.27 12.74
C SER A 51 14.87 -11.29 13.25
N GLU A 52 14.52 -12.58 13.26
CA GLU A 52 15.43 -13.67 13.64
C GLU A 52 16.69 -13.76 12.76
N HIS A 53 16.55 -13.40 11.47
CA HIS A 53 17.63 -13.53 10.48
C HIS A 53 18.27 -12.18 10.11
N ARG A 54 17.61 -11.07 10.41
CA ARG A 54 18.03 -9.72 10.04
C ARG A 54 18.00 -8.81 11.27
N GLY A 55 19.18 -8.42 11.73
CA GLY A 55 19.33 -7.37 12.74
C GLY A 55 18.99 -5.96 12.25
N CYS A 56 18.50 -5.79 11.01
CA CYS A 56 18.15 -4.49 10.45
C CYS A 56 16.75 -4.48 9.85
N PHE A 57 16.17 -3.28 9.72
CA PHE A 57 14.86 -3.08 9.12
C PHE A 57 14.81 -3.51 7.64
N THR A 58 13.64 -3.98 7.21
CA THR A 58 13.34 -4.33 5.80
C THR A 58 11.96 -3.81 5.39
N CYS A 59 11.83 -3.30 4.17
CA CYS A 59 10.55 -2.78 3.67
C CYS A 59 9.48 -3.87 3.51
N HIS A 60 9.86 -5.05 3.01
CA HIS A 60 8.93 -6.15 2.71
C HIS A 60 8.71 -7.12 3.89
N GLY A 61 9.68 -7.25 4.81
CA GLY A 61 9.58 -8.15 5.95
C GLY A 61 9.15 -7.49 7.27
N HIS A 62 9.26 -6.15 7.38
CA HIS A 62 8.76 -5.40 8.53
C HIS A 62 7.63 -4.45 8.13
N ALA A 63 7.92 -3.39 7.36
CA ALA A 63 6.94 -2.33 7.11
C ALA A 63 5.66 -2.83 6.45
N MET A 64 5.76 -3.53 5.33
CA MET A 64 4.59 -3.98 4.58
C MET A 64 3.65 -4.90 5.38
N PRO A 65 4.12 -5.97 6.05
CA PRO A 65 3.30 -6.77 6.95
C PRO A 65 2.70 -5.94 8.08
N VAL A 66 3.47 -5.06 8.73
CA VAL A 66 2.97 -4.23 9.83
C VAL A 66 1.86 -3.28 9.39
N LEU A 67 1.97 -2.67 8.20
CA LEU A 67 0.89 -1.85 7.64
C LEU A 67 -0.41 -2.64 7.52
N ALA A 68 -0.34 -3.88 7.01
CA ALA A 68 -1.49 -4.77 6.90
C ALA A 68 -2.05 -5.18 8.27
N LEU A 69 -1.19 -5.55 9.22
CA LEU A 69 -1.60 -5.97 10.56
C LEU A 69 -2.26 -4.84 11.36
N VAL A 70 -1.73 -3.62 11.29
CA VAL A 70 -2.36 -2.46 11.93
C VAL A 70 -3.73 -2.18 11.33
N GLU A 71 -3.86 -2.27 10.00
CA GLU A 71 -5.16 -2.08 9.35
C GLU A 71 -6.15 -3.22 9.65
N ALA A 72 -5.65 -4.44 9.84
CA ALA A 72 -6.44 -5.59 10.30
C ALA A 72 -6.99 -5.35 11.71
N GLN A 73 -6.15 -4.88 12.64
CA GLN A 73 -6.57 -4.54 14.00
C GLN A 73 -7.68 -3.47 14.00
N ARG A 74 -7.57 -2.45 13.14
CA ARG A 74 -8.61 -1.40 12.99
C ARG A 74 -9.97 -1.91 12.48
N ARG A 75 -10.00 -3.13 11.93
CA ARG A 75 -11.20 -3.78 11.35
C ARG A 75 -11.70 -4.95 12.18
N GLY A 76 -11.24 -5.05 13.42
CA GLY A 76 -11.69 -6.05 14.38
C GLY A 76 -11.05 -7.42 14.18
N PHE A 77 -9.99 -7.55 13.36
CA PHE A 77 -9.25 -8.80 13.28
C PHE A 77 -8.25 -8.91 14.44
N SER A 78 -8.19 -10.10 15.04
CA SER A 78 -7.17 -10.43 16.03
C SER A 78 -5.79 -10.46 15.38
N ILE A 79 -4.83 -9.77 16.01
CA ILE A 79 -3.41 -9.81 15.65
C ILE A 79 -2.58 -10.07 16.91
N ASN A 80 -1.35 -10.51 16.71
CA ASN A 80 -0.35 -10.63 17.75
C ASN A 80 0.26 -9.25 18.06
N GLU A 81 -0.36 -8.54 19.01
CA GLU A 81 0.05 -7.20 19.43
C GLU A 81 1.47 -7.15 19.99
N ARG A 82 1.92 -8.25 20.63
CA ARG A 82 3.29 -8.36 21.13
C ARG A 82 4.29 -8.36 19.97
N ASN A 83 4.08 -9.21 18.97
CA ASN A 83 4.90 -9.25 17.77
C ASN A 83 4.90 -7.87 17.10
N LEU A 84 3.71 -7.26 16.89
CA LEU A 84 3.61 -5.91 16.31
C LEU A 84 4.52 -4.92 17.04
N ARG A 85 4.44 -4.85 18.38
CA ARG A 85 5.30 -3.97 19.18
C ARG A 85 6.79 -4.28 19.02
N GLU A 86 7.18 -5.55 19.05
CA GLU A 86 8.58 -5.97 18.85
C GLU A 86 9.13 -5.49 17.49
N GLN A 87 8.30 -5.46 16.43
CA GLN A 87 8.71 -4.94 15.12
C GLN A 87 8.93 -3.42 15.10
N LEU A 88 8.10 -2.67 15.84
CA LEU A 88 8.25 -1.22 15.97
C LEU A 88 9.54 -0.89 16.74
N GLU A 89 9.76 -1.56 17.88
CA GLU A 89 10.95 -1.40 18.71
C GLU A 89 12.23 -1.77 17.96
N HIS A 90 12.23 -2.90 17.23
CA HIS A 90 13.33 -3.29 16.36
C HIS A 90 13.65 -2.22 15.30
N THR A 91 12.62 -1.63 14.70
CA THR A 91 12.80 -0.56 13.71
C THR A 91 13.41 0.70 14.31
N VAL A 92 12.94 1.13 15.48
CA VAL A 92 13.49 2.29 16.20
C VAL A 92 14.95 2.04 16.59
N ALA A 93 15.27 0.84 17.09
CA ALA A 93 16.64 0.45 17.43
C ALA A 93 17.56 0.48 16.20
N ASP A 94 17.11 -0.07 15.06
CA ASP A 94 17.85 -0.05 13.80
C ASP A 94 18.09 1.37 13.28
N LEU A 95 17.09 2.25 13.34
CA LEU A 95 17.26 3.67 12.98
C LEU A 95 18.27 4.34 13.90
N THR A 96 18.22 4.05 15.20
CA THR A 96 19.10 4.63 16.23
C THR A 96 20.56 4.27 15.99
N ILE A 97 20.85 3.03 15.57
CA ILE A 97 22.20 2.61 15.14
C ILE A 97 22.71 3.50 13.98
N GLY A 98 21.81 3.96 13.11
CA GLY A 98 22.14 4.83 11.98
C GLY A 98 22.23 6.32 12.29
N LYS A 99 22.01 6.76 13.54
CA LYS A 99 21.82 8.17 13.91
C LYS A 99 22.89 9.12 13.36
N GLU A 100 24.18 8.82 13.60
CA GLU A 100 25.29 9.66 13.13
C GLU A 100 25.28 9.82 11.61
N ARG A 101 25.01 8.75 10.87
CA ARG A 101 24.95 8.79 9.40
C ARG A 101 23.77 9.61 8.89
N TYR A 102 22.65 9.63 9.60
CA TYR A 102 21.51 10.48 9.25
C TYR A 102 21.83 11.95 9.49
N LEU A 103 22.48 12.28 10.61
CA LEU A 103 22.94 13.65 10.91
C LEU A 103 23.93 14.18 9.85
N GLU A 104 24.78 13.30 9.32
CA GLU A 104 25.71 13.61 8.23
C GLU A 104 25.07 13.64 6.83
N GLY A 105 23.74 13.41 6.72
CA GLY A 105 23.05 13.39 5.42
C GLY A 105 23.31 12.14 4.58
N LYS A 106 23.97 11.11 5.12
CA LYS A 106 24.35 9.87 4.40
C LYS A 106 23.28 8.78 4.45
N GLY A 107 22.50 8.74 5.53
CA GLY A 107 21.50 7.71 5.79
C GLY A 107 22.05 6.28 5.91
N GLN A 108 21.15 5.30 6.03
CA GLN A 108 21.48 3.87 6.03
C GLN A 108 21.35 3.25 4.62
N GLY A 109 21.85 2.02 4.45
CA GLY A 109 21.68 1.28 3.19
C GLY A 109 20.20 1.11 2.85
N GLY A 110 19.82 1.41 1.59
CA GLY A 110 18.42 1.57 1.16
C GLY A 110 17.96 3.03 1.12
N GLY A 111 18.75 3.98 1.65
CA GLY A 111 18.59 5.42 1.50
C GLY A 111 17.21 5.94 1.91
N HIS A 112 16.66 6.84 1.10
CA HIS A 112 15.34 7.45 1.33
C HIS A 112 14.20 6.43 1.36
N THR A 113 14.27 5.37 0.54
CA THR A 113 13.24 4.33 0.53
C THR A 113 13.16 3.61 1.87
N ARG A 114 14.31 3.21 2.43
CA ARG A 114 14.37 2.63 3.78
C ARG A 114 13.86 3.59 4.84
N ALA A 115 14.41 4.80 4.88
CA ALA A 115 14.05 5.80 5.89
C ALA A 115 12.55 6.10 5.85
N GLY A 116 11.99 6.31 4.66
CA GLY A 116 10.57 6.59 4.48
C GLY A 116 9.68 5.42 4.86
N TYR A 117 9.98 4.17 4.45
CA TYR A 117 9.17 3.01 4.86
C TYR A 117 9.19 2.78 6.37
N ALA A 118 10.35 2.96 7.02
CA ALA A 118 10.46 2.83 8.47
C ALA A 118 9.59 3.87 9.18
N LEU A 119 9.70 5.15 8.79
CA LEU A 119 8.85 6.20 9.35
C LEU A 119 7.37 6.02 9.00
N TRP A 120 7.04 5.57 7.78
CA TRP A 120 5.65 5.34 7.39
C TRP A 120 4.99 4.24 8.24
N MET A 121 5.70 3.13 8.47
CA MET A 121 5.25 2.05 9.35
C MET A 121 5.00 2.56 10.78
N LEU A 122 5.98 3.27 11.36
CA LEU A 122 5.87 3.85 12.70
C LEU A 122 4.68 4.80 12.81
N ARG A 123 4.48 5.66 11.80
CA ARG A 123 3.36 6.61 11.75
C ARG A 123 2.01 5.87 11.74
N VAL A 124 1.87 4.87 10.88
CA VAL A 124 0.63 4.11 10.76
C VAL A 124 0.32 3.35 12.06
N ALA A 125 1.34 2.83 12.74
CA ALA A 125 1.19 2.17 14.03
C ALA A 125 1.00 3.14 15.22
N GLY A 126 1.01 4.46 15.00
CA GLY A 126 0.82 5.45 16.06
C GLY A 126 2.03 5.61 16.99
N TRP A 127 3.24 5.24 16.56
CA TRP A 127 4.45 5.46 17.33
C TRP A 127 4.73 6.96 17.49
N LYS A 128 4.98 7.40 18.72
CA LYS A 128 5.11 8.83 19.02
C LYS A 128 6.43 9.41 18.45
N PRO A 129 6.44 10.69 18.05
CA PRO A 129 7.69 11.35 17.69
C PRO A 129 8.70 11.33 18.85
N GLU A 130 9.93 10.99 18.51
CA GLU A 130 11.10 10.97 19.41
C GLU A 130 12.35 11.42 18.65
N GLU A 131 13.47 11.57 19.36
CA GLU A 131 14.72 12.12 18.80
C GLU A 131 15.10 11.46 17.47
N ILE A 132 15.15 10.12 17.42
CA ILE A 132 15.60 9.43 16.22
C ILE A 132 14.65 9.64 15.03
N THR A 133 13.34 9.69 15.26
CA THR A 133 12.38 9.98 14.17
C THR A 133 12.56 11.38 13.62
N GLY A 134 12.90 12.36 14.47
CA GLY A 134 13.26 13.72 14.08
C GLY A 134 14.58 13.81 13.32
N VAL A 135 15.58 13.00 13.69
CA VAL A 135 16.86 12.91 12.97
C VAL A 135 16.66 12.33 11.57
N VAL A 136 15.87 11.26 11.44
CA VAL A 136 15.59 10.61 10.17
C VAL A 136 14.73 11.50 9.25
N SER A 137 13.75 12.24 9.80
CA SER A 137 13.01 13.25 9.02
C SER A 137 13.93 14.39 8.56
N GLY A 138 14.90 14.78 9.37
CA GLY A 138 15.95 15.74 9.01
C GLY A 138 16.78 15.29 7.80
N TYR A 139 17.14 14.01 7.75
CA TYR A 139 17.80 13.41 6.59
C TYR A 139 16.95 13.53 5.31
N LEU A 140 15.63 13.33 5.38
CA LEU A 140 14.75 13.43 4.21
C LEU A 140 14.70 14.87 3.63
N VAL A 141 14.96 15.89 4.43
CA VAL A 141 15.06 17.29 3.97
C VAL A 141 16.50 17.82 3.89
N HIS A 142 17.51 16.94 3.98
CA HIS A 142 18.92 17.34 4.00
C HIS A 142 19.38 17.96 2.66
N ASP A 143 19.08 17.32 1.53
CA ASP A 143 19.43 17.87 0.20
C ASP A 143 18.38 18.88 -0.26
N GLU A 144 18.51 20.14 0.13
CA GLU A 144 17.55 21.19 -0.23
C GLU A 144 17.44 21.46 -1.74
N LYS A 145 18.41 21.01 -2.55
CA LYS A 145 18.41 21.25 -4.01
C LYS A 145 17.55 20.24 -4.76
N ALA A 146 17.42 19.01 -4.26
CA ALA A 146 16.64 17.97 -4.92
C ALA A 146 15.14 18.34 -5.08
N ASP A 147 14.57 17.96 -6.22
CA ASP A 147 13.15 18.14 -6.52
C ASP A 147 12.28 16.93 -6.14
N HIS A 148 12.90 15.77 -5.93
CA HIS A 148 12.27 14.52 -5.48
C HIS A 148 13.30 13.63 -4.76
N TRP A 149 12.82 12.55 -4.13
CA TRP A 149 13.71 11.55 -3.52
C TRP A 149 14.07 10.48 -4.52
N ARG A 150 15.38 10.21 -4.64
CA ARG A 150 15.90 9.15 -5.51
C ARG A 150 15.81 7.80 -4.80
N SER A 151 15.51 6.75 -5.57
CA SER A 151 15.79 5.38 -5.17
C SER A 151 17.28 5.08 -5.37
N THR A 152 17.89 4.38 -4.42
CA THR A 152 19.29 3.90 -4.52
C THR A 152 19.40 2.43 -4.87
N GLY A 153 18.26 1.73 -4.98
CA GLY A 153 18.18 0.30 -5.30
C GLY A 153 17.73 0.06 -6.74
N ASN A 154 18.01 -1.14 -7.24
CA ASN A 154 17.39 -1.71 -8.43
C ASN A 154 16.86 -3.12 -8.10
N ARG A 155 15.87 -3.15 -7.22
CA ARG A 155 15.16 -4.35 -6.77
C ARG A 155 13.67 -4.20 -7.08
N PRO A 156 13.30 -4.26 -8.36
CA PRO A 156 11.91 -4.13 -8.74
C PRO A 156 11.02 -5.27 -8.21
N PRO A 157 9.72 -5.00 -7.99
CA PRO A 157 9.07 -3.69 -8.08
C PRO A 157 9.30 -2.78 -6.86
N THR A 158 9.57 -3.34 -5.67
CA THR A 158 9.49 -2.61 -4.39
C THR A 158 10.58 -1.58 -4.13
N GLU A 159 11.75 -1.65 -4.79
CA GLU A 159 12.87 -0.73 -4.53
C GLU A 159 13.66 -0.42 -5.82
N PHE A 160 13.01 0.27 -6.75
CA PHE A 160 13.66 0.88 -7.91
C PHE A 160 13.17 2.30 -8.22
N SER A 161 11.93 2.62 -7.84
CA SER A 161 11.23 3.80 -8.32
C SER A 161 11.46 5.04 -7.44
N PRO A 162 11.78 6.21 -8.04
CA PRO A 162 11.78 7.49 -7.32
C PRO A 162 10.39 7.91 -6.84
N PHE A 163 9.31 7.43 -7.48
CA PHE A 163 7.94 7.68 -7.01
C PHE A 163 7.69 7.00 -5.66
N THR A 164 8.12 5.74 -5.52
CA THR A 164 8.03 4.99 -4.26
C THR A 164 8.79 5.71 -3.16
N ALA A 165 10.08 6.03 -3.40
CA ALA A 165 10.92 6.77 -2.46
C ALA A 165 10.30 8.11 -2.04
N THR A 166 9.68 8.81 -3.00
CA THR A 166 9.04 10.10 -2.77
C THR A 166 7.79 9.98 -1.91
N TYR A 167 6.89 9.04 -2.19
CA TYR A 167 5.70 8.84 -1.38
C TYR A 167 6.05 8.47 0.07
N VAL A 168 6.94 7.49 0.28
CA VAL A 168 7.27 7.06 1.65
C VAL A 168 8.03 8.14 2.43
N ALA A 169 8.80 9.00 1.75
CA ALA A 169 9.41 10.16 2.38
C ALA A 169 8.36 11.20 2.80
N LEU A 170 7.36 11.48 1.97
CA LEU A 170 6.24 12.35 2.33
C LEU A 170 5.47 11.83 3.54
N GLU A 171 5.19 10.52 3.58
CA GLU A 171 4.54 9.88 4.72
C GLU A 171 5.37 10.03 6.01
N GLY A 172 6.68 9.82 5.92
CA GLY A 172 7.59 10.01 7.07
C GLY A 172 7.63 11.46 7.55
N LEU A 173 7.72 12.43 6.64
CA LEU A 173 7.72 13.86 6.98
C LEU A 173 6.40 14.32 7.60
N ALA A 174 5.27 13.80 7.13
CA ALA A 174 3.97 14.14 7.69
C ALA A 174 3.73 13.51 9.08
N GLY A 175 4.47 12.45 9.45
CA GLY A 175 4.43 11.87 10.80
C GLY A 175 5.44 12.48 11.77
N TYR A 176 6.64 12.82 11.30
CA TYR A 176 7.81 13.07 12.15
C TYR A 176 8.63 14.31 11.77
N GLY A 177 8.13 15.14 10.86
CA GLY A 177 8.72 16.45 10.60
C GLY A 177 8.73 17.31 11.87
N THR A 178 9.88 17.89 12.20
CA THR A 178 10.02 18.76 13.38
C THR A 178 9.72 20.22 13.03
N GLU A 179 9.51 21.05 14.05
CA GLU A 179 9.29 22.49 13.87
C GLU A 179 10.46 23.17 13.14
N GLU A 180 11.69 22.81 13.49
CA GLU A 180 12.92 23.31 12.85
C GLU A 180 13.03 22.92 11.36
N GLN A 181 12.31 21.89 10.93
CA GLN A 181 12.33 21.40 9.56
C GLN A 181 11.18 21.98 8.72
N ARG A 182 10.23 22.70 9.33
CA ARG A 182 8.96 23.12 8.72
C ARG A 182 9.13 23.76 7.35
N ASP A 183 9.99 24.78 7.23
CA ASP A 183 10.17 25.51 5.98
C ASP A 183 10.76 24.63 4.87
N ARG A 184 11.74 23.78 5.22
CA ARG A 184 12.32 22.82 4.27
C ARG A 184 11.30 21.77 3.83
N ILE A 185 10.42 21.33 4.72
CA ILE A 185 9.32 20.41 4.39
C ILE A 185 8.33 21.08 3.43
N ILE A 186 7.94 22.33 3.70
CA ILE A 186 7.02 23.09 2.82
C ILE A 186 7.62 23.20 1.41
N GLU A 187 8.88 23.63 1.31
CA GLU A 187 9.55 23.80 0.03
C GLU A 187 9.72 22.45 -0.69
N ARG A 188 10.10 21.40 0.05
CA ARG A 188 10.22 20.05 -0.52
C ARG A 188 8.88 19.55 -1.06
N ARG A 189 7.78 19.71 -0.32
CA ARG A 189 6.42 19.33 -0.77
C ARG A 189 6.04 20.07 -2.06
N ARG A 190 6.40 21.35 -2.20
CA ARG A 190 6.18 22.14 -3.42
C ARG A 190 6.95 21.57 -4.61
N LYS A 191 8.27 21.38 -4.47
CA LYS A 191 9.12 20.85 -5.55
C LYS A 191 8.67 19.46 -6.02
N VAL A 192 8.31 18.60 -5.07
CA VAL A 192 7.83 17.24 -5.35
C VAL A 192 6.51 17.28 -6.09
N ARG A 193 5.57 18.15 -5.71
CA ARG A 193 4.31 18.33 -6.46
C ARG A 193 4.58 18.71 -7.90
N ASP A 194 5.44 19.69 -8.14
CA ASP A 194 5.81 20.14 -9.49
C ASP A 194 6.47 19.01 -10.30
N TRP A 195 7.30 18.19 -9.65
CA TRP A 195 7.91 17.00 -10.26
C TRP A 195 6.89 15.91 -10.60
N LEU A 196 5.94 15.59 -9.71
CA LEU A 196 4.89 14.58 -9.93
C LEU A 196 3.94 14.96 -11.08
N ILE A 197 3.66 16.25 -11.24
CA ILE A 197 2.80 16.78 -12.31
C ILE A 197 3.45 16.58 -13.67
N ARG A 198 4.74 16.94 -13.80
CA ARG A 198 5.45 16.91 -15.09
C ARG A 198 6.01 15.53 -15.48
N THR A 199 6.19 14.63 -14.51
CA THR A 199 6.88 13.35 -14.73
C THR A 199 5.88 12.24 -14.98
N LYS A 200 6.03 11.55 -16.12
CA LYS A 200 5.17 10.44 -16.51
C LYS A 200 5.58 9.14 -15.82
N ALA A 201 4.63 8.50 -15.12
CA ALA A 201 4.77 7.15 -14.60
C ALA A 201 4.61 6.10 -15.72
N LYS A 202 5.43 5.04 -15.72
CA LYS A 202 5.47 4.03 -16.79
C LYS A 202 5.15 2.62 -16.32
N GLU A 203 5.65 2.20 -15.17
CA GLU A 203 5.31 0.92 -14.54
C GLU A 203 4.17 1.08 -13.52
N THR A 204 3.52 -0.01 -13.13
CA THR A 204 2.40 0.03 -12.17
C THR A 204 2.85 0.57 -10.81
N GLU A 205 4.04 0.19 -10.35
CA GLU A 205 4.68 0.75 -9.15
C GLU A 205 4.72 2.29 -9.20
N GLU A 206 5.16 2.85 -10.32
CA GLU A 206 5.26 4.30 -10.47
C GLU A 206 3.89 4.97 -10.48
N ARG A 207 2.87 4.37 -11.11
CA ARG A 207 1.49 4.91 -11.12
C ARG A 207 0.87 4.88 -9.74
N VAL A 208 1.01 3.76 -9.02
CA VAL A 208 0.55 3.56 -7.64
C VAL A 208 1.11 4.66 -6.75
N PHE A 209 2.43 4.83 -6.73
CA PHE A 209 3.06 5.78 -5.82
C PHE A 209 2.94 7.23 -6.27
N ARG A 210 2.77 7.50 -7.57
CA ARG A 210 2.39 8.83 -8.07
C ARG A 210 1.01 9.23 -7.57
N LEU A 211 0.01 8.36 -7.70
CA LEU A 211 -1.35 8.59 -7.23
C LEU A 211 -1.37 8.86 -5.71
N LEU A 212 -0.72 8.01 -4.93
CA LEU A 212 -0.64 8.17 -3.48
C LEU A 212 0.06 9.46 -3.06
N ALA A 213 1.17 9.82 -3.70
CA ALA A 213 1.90 11.06 -3.39
C ALA A 213 1.11 12.33 -3.76
N LEU A 214 0.41 12.33 -4.91
CA LEU A 214 -0.46 13.44 -5.30
C LEU A 214 -1.60 13.64 -4.30
N LYS A 215 -2.20 12.55 -3.80
CA LYS A 215 -3.20 12.60 -2.72
C LYS A 215 -2.64 13.21 -1.45
N GLU A 216 -1.48 12.74 -0.99
CA GLU A 216 -0.82 13.23 0.24
C GLU A 216 -0.46 14.73 0.12
N LEU A 217 -0.14 15.20 -1.09
CA LEU A 217 0.10 16.61 -1.39
C LEU A 217 -1.17 17.44 -1.62
N LYS A 218 -2.35 16.83 -1.50
CA LYS A 218 -3.66 17.45 -1.74
C LYS A 218 -3.80 18.04 -3.16
N ALA A 219 -3.12 17.46 -4.14
CA ALA A 219 -3.25 17.81 -5.55
C ALA A 219 -4.46 17.07 -6.15
N VAL A 220 -5.67 17.58 -5.87
CA VAL A 220 -6.94 16.84 -6.08
C VAL A 220 -7.16 16.48 -7.55
N GLU A 221 -7.01 17.43 -8.47
CA GLU A 221 -7.24 17.22 -9.90
C GLU A 221 -6.20 16.28 -10.52
N GLU A 222 -4.94 16.42 -10.12
CA GLU A 222 -3.84 15.55 -10.53
C GLU A 222 -4.03 14.13 -10.00
N SER A 223 -4.45 13.99 -8.73
CA SER A 223 -4.74 12.70 -8.11
C SER A 223 -5.90 12.00 -8.81
N ALA A 224 -6.97 12.72 -9.18
CA ALA A 224 -8.07 12.15 -9.95
C ALA A 224 -7.60 11.65 -11.32
N ARG A 225 -6.83 12.46 -12.07
CA ARG A 225 -6.25 12.04 -13.36
C ARG A 225 -5.33 10.82 -13.21
N ALA A 226 -4.48 10.80 -12.19
CA ALA A 226 -3.60 9.66 -11.92
C ALA A 226 -4.37 8.38 -11.55
N ALA A 227 -5.55 8.51 -10.93
CA ALA A 227 -6.44 7.38 -10.67
C ALA A 227 -7.02 6.82 -11.97
N GLU A 228 -7.54 7.66 -12.87
CA GLU A 228 -8.02 7.22 -14.18
C GLU A 228 -6.91 6.56 -15.01
N GLU A 229 -5.71 7.15 -15.04
CA GLU A 229 -4.54 6.55 -15.70
C GLU A 229 -4.19 5.15 -15.17
N LEU A 230 -4.46 4.87 -13.89
CA LEU A 230 -4.25 3.56 -13.28
C LEU A 230 -5.41 2.61 -13.59
N ILE A 231 -6.66 3.10 -13.56
CA ILE A 231 -7.86 2.34 -13.95
C ILE A 231 -7.73 1.83 -15.39
N ASP A 232 -7.28 2.68 -16.32
CA ASP A 232 -7.10 2.36 -17.74
C ASP A 232 -6.07 1.24 -17.99
N THR A 233 -5.27 0.88 -16.98
CA THR A 233 -4.30 -0.21 -17.08
C THR A 233 -4.79 -1.54 -16.50
N GLN A 234 -6.03 -1.59 -15.98
CA GLN A 234 -6.64 -2.84 -15.55
C GLN A 234 -6.78 -3.80 -16.73
N ARG A 235 -6.37 -5.05 -16.52
CA ARG A 235 -6.43 -6.09 -17.55
C ARG A 235 -7.80 -6.77 -17.57
N ARG A 236 -8.06 -7.55 -18.62
CA ARG A 236 -9.35 -8.23 -18.83
C ARG A 236 -9.73 -9.20 -17.71
N ASP A 237 -8.73 -9.78 -17.04
CA ASP A 237 -8.91 -10.66 -15.87
C ASP A 237 -9.21 -9.90 -14.57
N GLY A 238 -9.22 -8.56 -14.60
CA GLY A 238 -9.45 -7.71 -13.45
C GLY A 238 -8.20 -7.35 -12.66
N GLY A 239 -7.04 -7.95 -12.96
CA GLY A 239 -5.78 -7.64 -12.31
C GLY A 239 -4.99 -6.54 -12.99
N TRP A 240 -3.82 -6.25 -12.41
CA TRP A 240 -2.78 -5.39 -12.98
C TRP A 240 -1.49 -6.17 -13.13
N ALA A 241 -0.76 -5.89 -14.19
CA ALA A 241 0.61 -6.38 -14.38
C ALA A 241 1.62 -5.39 -13.79
N GLN A 242 2.80 -5.85 -13.37
CA GLN A 242 3.88 -4.96 -12.94
C GLN A 242 4.41 -4.06 -14.06
N LEU A 243 4.60 -4.65 -15.24
CA LEU A 243 5.18 -4.01 -16.42
C LEU A 243 4.10 -3.66 -17.45
N PRO A 244 4.30 -2.60 -18.26
CA PRO A 244 3.44 -2.33 -19.40
C PRO A 244 3.66 -3.37 -20.52
N GLY A 245 2.64 -3.59 -21.35
CA GLY A 245 2.70 -4.49 -22.49
C GLY A 245 1.54 -5.47 -22.52
N GLU A 246 1.04 -5.78 -23.71
CA GLU A 246 -0.06 -6.73 -23.89
C GLU A 246 0.32 -8.17 -23.54
N ASP A 247 1.62 -8.50 -23.59
CA ASP A 247 2.19 -9.82 -23.27
C ASP A 247 2.41 -10.05 -21.76
N GLN A 248 2.29 -9.02 -20.93
CA GLN A 248 2.47 -9.13 -19.49
C GLN A 248 1.26 -9.76 -18.81
N GLU A 249 1.46 -10.47 -17.70
CA GLU A 249 0.37 -11.09 -16.93
C GLU A 249 0.06 -10.27 -15.68
N SER A 250 -1.21 -10.28 -15.27
CA SER A 250 -1.60 -9.72 -13.97
C SER A 250 -0.94 -10.52 -12.84
N ASP A 251 -0.57 -9.85 -11.76
CA ASP A 251 -0.06 -10.53 -10.56
C ASP A 251 -0.61 -9.93 -9.25
N PRO A 252 -0.55 -10.66 -8.13
CA PRO A 252 -1.05 -10.19 -6.85
C PRO A 252 -0.36 -8.92 -6.31
N TYR A 253 0.93 -8.69 -6.61
CA TYR A 253 1.64 -7.50 -6.14
C TYR A 253 1.10 -6.24 -6.80
N ALA A 254 1.04 -6.23 -8.13
CA ALA A 254 0.57 -5.10 -8.91
C ALA A 254 -0.93 -4.87 -8.67
N THR A 255 -1.72 -5.94 -8.59
CA THR A 255 -3.17 -5.83 -8.34
C THR A 255 -3.45 -5.28 -6.94
N GLY A 256 -2.81 -5.82 -5.89
CA GLY A 256 -3.02 -5.37 -4.52
C GLY A 256 -2.60 -3.91 -4.30
N SER A 257 -1.42 -3.52 -4.83
CA SER A 257 -0.94 -2.14 -4.72
C SER A 257 -1.78 -1.16 -5.53
N ALA A 258 -2.29 -1.55 -6.71
CA ALA A 258 -3.20 -0.75 -7.51
C ALA A 258 -4.54 -0.50 -6.78
N LEU A 259 -5.17 -1.55 -6.26
CA LEU A 259 -6.41 -1.42 -5.49
C LEU A 259 -6.23 -0.54 -4.26
N PHE A 260 -5.14 -0.75 -3.52
CA PHE A 260 -4.80 0.10 -2.38
C PHE A 260 -4.71 1.59 -2.79
N ALA A 261 -4.00 1.90 -3.87
CA ALA A 261 -3.85 3.28 -4.34
C ALA A 261 -5.16 3.87 -4.89
N LEU A 262 -5.95 3.10 -5.62
CA LEU A 262 -7.26 3.54 -6.12
C LEU A 262 -8.23 3.85 -4.97
N ARG A 263 -8.23 3.03 -3.91
CA ARG A 263 -9.06 3.27 -2.73
C ARG A 263 -8.55 4.45 -1.91
N ARG A 264 -7.27 4.45 -1.53
CA ARG A 264 -6.67 5.43 -0.61
C ARG A 264 -6.37 6.78 -1.25
N GLY A 265 -5.91 6.76 -2.50
CA GLY A 265 -5.51 7.91 -3.30
C GLY A 265 -6.65 8.42 -4.18
N GLY A 266 -7.26 7.52 -4.94
CA GLY A 266 -8.35 7.85 -5.87
C GLY A 266 -9.72 8.03 -5.23
N GLY A 267 -9.94 7.50 -4.01
CA GLY A 267 -11.25 7.51 -3.37
C GLY A 267 -12.27 6.59 -4.06
N LEU A 268 -11.80 5.59 -4.81
CA LEU A 268 -12.67 4.66 -5.53
C LEU A 268 -13.57 3.91 -4.53
N ALA A 269 -14.87 3.81 -4.85
CA ALA A 269 -15.83 3.04 -4.05
C ALA A 269 -15.57 1.54 -4.22
N THR A 270 -15.84 0.76 -3.18
CA THR A 270 -15.61 -0.69 -3.18
C THR A 270 -16.63 -1.43 -4.06
N GLU A 271 -17.79 -0.81 -4.30
CA GLU A 271 -18.85 -1.27 -5.21
C GLU A 271 -18.52 -1.00 -6.67
N ASN A 272 -17.50 -0.18 -6.96
CA ASN A 272 -17.09 0.11 -8.33
C ASN A 272 -16.61 -1.18 -9.02
N GLU A 273 -17.04 -1.39 -10.26
CA GLU A 273 -16.73 -2.61 -11.02
C GLU A 273 -15.23 -2.86 -11.15
N VAL A 274 -14.42 -1.81 -11.32
CA VAL A 274 -12.96 -1.90 -11.39
C VAL A 274 -12.39 -2.47 -10.10
N TYR A 275 -12.87 -1.98 -8.95
CA TYR A 275 -12.42 -2.45 -7.64
C TYR A 275 -12.81 -3.90 -7.41
N ARG A 276 -14.06 -4.26 -7.70
CA ARG A 276 -14.59 -5.62 -7.57
C ARG A 276 -13.87 -6.64 -8.43
N LYS A 277 -13.55 -6.28 -9.68
CA LYS A 277 -12.76 -7.13 -10.59
C LYS A 277 -11.37 -7.42 -10.02
N GLY A 278 -10.70 -6.40 -9.47
CA GLY A 278 -9.41 -6.61 -8.81
C GLY A 278 -9.52 -7.44 -7.54
N MET A 279 -10.57 -7.24 -6.73
CA MET A 279 -10.82 -8.10 -5.57
C MET A 279 -11.01 -9.56 -5.97
N ARG A 280 -11.81 -9.83 -7.01
CA ARG A 280 -11.98 -11.19 -7.57
C ARG A 280 -10.64 -11.78 -7.98
N PHE A 281 -9.83 -11.04 -8.73
CA PHE A 281 -8.50 -11.48 -9.10
C PHE A 281 -7.65 -11.88 -7.88
N LEU A 282 -7.63 -11.06 -6.83
CA LEU A 282 -6.87 -11.38 -5.61
C LEU A 282 -7.40 -12.62 -4.91
N LEU A 283 -8.72 -12.76 -4.77
CA LEU A 283 -9.34 -13.92 -4.13
C LEU A 283 -9.04 -15.21 -4.91
N ASP A 284 -9.15 -15.16 -6.24
CA ASP A 284 -8.86 -16.30 -7.13
C ASP A 284 -7.37 -16.66 -7.15
N ALA A 285 -6.48 -15.67 -6.95
CA ALA A 285 -5.03 -15.87 -6.93
C ALA A 285 -4.49 -16.33 -5.55
N GLN A 286 -5.30 -16.31 -4.50
CA GLN A 286 -4.88 -16.77 -3.18
C GLN A 286 -4.66 -18.29 -3.19
N ARG A 287 -3.58 -18.75 -2.56
CA ARG A 287 -3.30 -20.18 -2.36
C ARG A 287 -4.06 -20.72 -1.16
N ASP A 288 -4.20 -22.05 -1.08
CA ASP A 288 -4.92 -22.73 0.01
C ASP A 288 -4.39 -22.37 1.40
N ASP A 289 -3.08 -22.10 1.51
CA ASP A 289 -2.39 -21.69 2.73
C ASP A 289 -2.58 -20.21 3.11
N GLY A 290 -3.32 -19.44 2.30
CA GLY A 290 -3.57 -18.01 2.51
C GLY A 290 -2.54 -17.09 1.85
N SER A 291 -1.50 -17.63 1.21
CA SER A 291 -0.45 -16.83 0.59
C SER A 291 -0.78 -16.38 -0.83
N TRP A 292 -0.07 -15.35 -1.30
CA TRP A 292 -0.04 -14.97 -2.71
C TRP A 292 1.35 -15.18 -3.26
N TYR A 293 1.43 -15.82 -4.43
CA TYR A 293 2.70 -16.09 -5.10
C TYR A 293 2.99 -15.02 -6.16
N VAL A 294 4.20 -14.48 -6.14
CA VAL A 294 4.76 -13.67 -7.23
C VAL A 294 6.17 -14.16 -7.50
N LYS A 295 6.49 -14.41 -8.77
CA LYS A 295 7.85 -14.76 -9.17
C LYS A 295 8.75 -13.52 -9.18
N SER A 296 9.91 -13.60 -8.55
CA SER A 296 10.83 -12.46 -8.48
C SER A 296 11.48 -12.17 -9.84
N ARG A 297 11.51 -10.89 -10.21
CA ARG A 297 12.32 -10.36 -11.33
C ARG A 297 13.62 -9.67 -10.87
N SER A 298 13.86 -9.63 -9.57
CA SER A 298 15.04 -9.01 -8.98
C SER A 298 16.21 -10.00 -8.89
N LYS A 299 17.42 -9.53 -9.19
CA LYS A 299 18.64 -10.32 -9.00
C LYS A 299 19.04 -10.31 -7.52
N PRO A 300 19.09 -11.46 -6.83
CA PRO A 300 19.44 -11.51 -5.42
C PRO A 300 20.94 -11.22 -5.22
N PHE A 301 21.27 -10.45 -4.19
CA PHE A 301 22.65 -10.24 -3.73
C PHE A 301 22.83 -10.49 -2.23
N GLN A 302 21.73 -10.52 -1.47
CA GLN A 302 21.73 -10.83 -0.05
C GLN A 302 21.69 -12.35 0.15
N LYS A 303 22.35 -12.84 1.21
CA LYS A 303 22.26 -14.26 1.61
C LYS A 303 20.81 -14.63 1.87
N TYR A 304 20.39 -15.75 1.28
CA TYR A 304 19.07 -16.32 1.45
C TYR A 304 18.79 -16.74 2.90
N TYR A 305 17.54 -16.62 3.32
CA TYR A 305 17.00 -17.13 4.58
C TYR A 305 15.50 -17.41 4.42
N GLU A 306 14.93 -18.17 5.35
CA GLU A 306 13.49 -18.42 5.41
C GLU A 306 12.84 -17.47 6.43
N SER A 307 12.05 -16.51 5.94
CA SER A 307 11.21 -15.63 6.77
C SER A 307 10.00 -16.33 7.35
N GLY A 308 9.65 -17.50 6.82
CA GLY A 308 8.43 -18.23 7.18
C GLY A 308 7.25 -17.98 6.24
N TYR A 309 7.32 -16.98 5.35
CA TYR A 309 6.43 -16.89 4.18
C TYR A 309 6.80 -17.99 3.17
N PRO A 310 5.82 -18.66 2.52
CA PRO A 310 6.11 -19.68 1.51
C PRO A 310 6.82 -19.12 0.27
N HIS A 311 7.06 -20.00 -0.71
CA HIS A 311 7.61 -19.67 -2.05
C HIS A 311 9.13 -19.54 -2.15
N LYS A 312 9.89 -20.08 -1.18
CA LYS A 312 11.36 -20.21 -1.25
C LYS A 312 12.05 -18.89 -1.61
N LYS A 313 12.83 -18.84 -2.71
CA LYS A 313 13.54 -17.63 -3.16
C LYS A 313 12.61 -16.48 -3.56
N ASP A 314 11.37 -16.78 -3.93
CA ASP A 314 10.36 -15.80 -4.30
C ASP A 314 9.58 -15.26 -3.09
N GLN A 315 9.86 -15.75 -1.88
CA GLN A 315 9.17 -15.32 -0.66
C GLN A 315 9.27 -13.80 -0.44
N PHE A 316 10.37 -13.17 -0.84
CA PHE A 316 10.59 -11.73 -0.58
C PHE A 316 9.65 -10.81 -1.34
N ILE A 317 9.36 -11.14 -2.60
CA ILE A 317 8.35 -10.41 -3.36
C ILE A 317 6.94 -10.91 -3.01
N SER A 318 6.80 -12.21 -2.73
CA SER A 318 5.50 -12.80 -2.39
C SER A 318 4.97 -12.29 -1.04
N MET A 319 5.82 -12.02 -0.04
CA MET A 319 5.40 -11.42 1.22
C MET A 319 4.92 -9.97 1.06
N ALA A 320 5.56 -9.21 0.16
CA ALA A 320 5.12 -7.85 -0.19
C ALA A 320 3.79 -7.91 -0.96
N ALA A 321 3.65 -8.86 -1.88
CA ALA A 321 2.40 -9.10 -2.60
C ALA A 321 1.26 -9.48 -1.66
N GLY A 322 1.51 -10.40 -0.71
CA GLY A 322 0.54 -10.79 0.30
C GLY A 322 0.14 -9.62 1.19
N SER A 323 1.09 -8.77 1.57
CA SER A 323 0.80 -7.56 2.36
C SER A 323 -0.08 -6.58 1.59
N TRP A 324 0.20 -6.32 0.30
CA TRP A 324 -0.63 -5.47 -0.55
C TRP A 324 -2.03 -6.05 -0.80
N ALA A 325 -2.11 -7.35 -1.07
CA ALA A 325 -3.39 -8.04 -1.27
C ALA A 325 -4.25 -7.95 0.00
N THR A 326 -3.67 -8.24 1.16
CA THR A 326 -4.37 -8.14 2.45
C THR A 326 -4.80 -6.70 2.75
N LEU A 327 -3.95 -5.70 2.50
CA LEU A 327 -4.33 -4.28 2.65
C LEU A 327 -5.50 -3.89 1.73
N ALA A 328 -5.47 -4.30 0.46
CA ALA A 328 -6.56 -4.00 -0.48
C ALA A 328 -7.89 -4.66 -0.06
N LEU A 329 -7.85 -5.92 0.38
CA LEU A 329 -9.02 -6.63 0.88
C LEU A 329 -9.54 -6.02 2.18
N LEU A 330 -8.65 -5.62 3.10
CA LEU A 330 -9.03 -4.90 4.32
C LEU A 330 -9.78 -3.61 3.99
N LEU A 331 -9.25 -2.78 3.08
CA LEU A 331 -9.90 -1.53 2.70
C LEU A 331 -11.25 -1.70 1.97
N ALA A 332 -11.59 -2.93 1.57
CA ALA A 332 -12.92 -3.30 1.07
C ALA A 332 -13.96 -3.50 2.18
N LEU A 333 -13.52 -3.69 3.42
CA LEU A 333 -14.36 -3.85 4.59
C LEU A 333 -14.56 -2.50 5.27
N GLU A 334 -15.78 -2.26 5.74
CA GLU A 334 -16.09 -1.13 6.61
C GLU A 334 -15.27 -1.23 7.92
N PRO A 335 -14.72 -0.12 8.43
CA PRO A 335 -14.18 -0.07 9.78
C PRO A 335 -15.26 -0.49 10.78
N GLU A 336 -14.85 -1.16 11.86
CA GLU A 336 -15.77 -1.38 12.97
C GLU A 336 -16.17 -0.01 13.54
N GLU A 337 -17.47 0.24 13.72
CA GLU A 337 -17.93 1.41 14.47
C GLU A 337 -17.33 1.30 15.87
N GLN A 338 -16.25 2.03 16.13
CA GLN A 338 -15.75 2.20 17.49
C GLN A 338 -16.89 2.83 18.27
N GLY A 339 -17.47 2.06 19.20
CA GLY A 339 -18.58 2.47 20.03
C GLY A 339 -18.35 3.89 20.57
N ARG A 340 -19.35 4.75 20.33
CA ARG A 340 -19.39 6.12 20.85
C ARG A 340 -19.22 6.19 22.35
#